data_AF-A0A955BR71-F1
#
_entry.id   AF-A0A955BR71-F1
#
_cell.length_a   1.000
_cell.length_b   1.000
_cell.length_c   1.000
_cell.angle_alpha   90.00
_cell.angle_beta   90.00
_cell.angle_gamma   90.00
#
_symmetry.space_group_name_H-M   'P 1'
#
loop_
_entity.id
_entity.type
_entity.pdbx_description
1 polymer ?
#
loop_
_entity_poly.entity_id
_entity_poly.type
_entity_poly.pdbx_seq_one_letter_code
_entity_poly.pdbx_strand_id
1 'polypeptide(L)'
;MSRPQSNFSPTRRTSRRTALKTLAAGGIATVASSVARGAPAEAPAKLVASARPLGELFRGNLFDITGQDAATSLVLPSGNALWVFGDTVEGPFESIRELDLADKLSNTAAIVPPQDASAGLPRFEFLAAPDGKRPRQIVPFGADEDPGQTRVWPMHGLCTAKGVYLYYHRISLKPGVDVFDDFVLDGMGLARANPDEFNFQRLAAPDGSQLFWKGDQPGFGVFVVRRDDYAYLWGSLMTGMFLARTRPDAVEQLSSYEYLVEAPTRERPTVRPRWSKTFAPTAVLFDGVPNEMSASFNKHLGCFVAIHTRLRANEIAIRTAPDLVGPWSEAEIAFRPPRLSGGDLFYAAKEHPELARDGGKRIYVSFVNSATYVPQLVELTLA
;
A
#
# COMPACT_ATOMS: atom_id res chain seq x y z
N MET A 1 -4.06 -40.38 50.14
CA MET A 1 -4.39 -38.94 50.24
C MET A 1 -4.32 -38.37 48.82
N SER A 2 -5.31 -38.58 47.96
CA SER A 2 -6.63 -37.90 47.90
C SER A 2 -6.57 -36.49 47.29
N ARG A 3 -6.74 -36.44 45.94
CA ARG A 3 -7.48 -35.51 45.03
C ARG A 3 -7.88 -34.09 45.51
N PRO A 4 -8.13 -33.08 44.63
CA PRO A 4 -8.79 -33.29 43.31
C PRO A 4 -8.39 -32.41 42.10
N GLN A 5 -8.68 -32.99 40.93
CA GLN A 5 -8.93 -32.34 39.65
C GLN A 5 -10.37 -31.76 39.62
N SER A 6 -10.56 -30.61 38.99
CA SER A 6 -11.87 -30.02 38.70
C SER A 6 -12.31 -30.35 37.28
N ASN A 7 -13.51 -30.94 37.17
CA ASN A 7 -14.26 -31.16 35.94
C ASN A 7 -15.12 -29.93 35.65
N PHE A 8 -15.20 -29.50 34.39
CA PHE A 8 -16.35 -28.75 33.87
C PHE A 8 -16.78 -29.35 32.53
N SER A 9 -18.03 -29.84 32.50
CA SER A 9 -18.71 -30.39 31.33
C SER A 9 -19.33 -29.28 30.45
N PRO A 10 -19.50 -29.51 29.13
CA PRO A 10 -20.16 -28.58 28.23
C PRO A 10 -21.65 -28.88 28.08
N THR A 11 -22.51 -27.88 28.21
CA THR A 11 -23.95 -27.98 27.90
C THR A 11 -24.21 -27.67 26.42
N ARG A 12 -24.57 -28.71 25.67
CA ARG A 12 -25.23 -28.62 24.36
C ARG A 12 -26.61 -27.98 24.52
N ARG A 13 -26.96 -27.02 23.65
CA ARG A 13 -28.37 -26.67 23.36
C ARG A 13 -28.75 -27.16 21.98
N THR A 14 -29.68 -28.09 21.96
CA THR A 14 -30.34 -28.69 20.80
C THR A 14 -31.48 -27.83 20.27
N SER A 15 -31.68 -27.94 18.96
CA SER A 15 -32.74 -27.38 18.12
C SER A 15 -34.15 -27.95 18.38
N ARG A 16 -35.19 -27.18 18.00
CA ARG A 16 -36.35 -27.51 17.11
C ARG A 16 -37.51 -26.57 17.47
N ARG A 17 -37.92 -25.69 16.56
CA ARG A 17 -39.02 -25.88 15.58
C ARG A 17 -40.30 -26.44 16.21
N THR A 18 -41.27 -25.54 16.42
CA THR A 18 -42.69 -25.89 16.50
C THR A 18 -43.45 -24.94 15.59
N ALA A 19 -44.14 -25.51 14.60
CA ALA A 19 -45.13 -24.85 13.77
C ALA A 19 -46.50 -24.96 14.44
N LEU A 20 -47.32 -23.92 14.37
CA LEU A 20 -48.78 -24.08 14.43
C LEU A 20 -49.44 -23.07 13.48
N LYS A 21 -50.25 -23.62 12.58
CA LYS A 21 -51.17 -22.94 11.67
C LYS A 21 -52.49 -22.70 12.40
N THR A 22 -53.13 -21.54 12.22
CA THR A 22 -54.58 -21.45 11.92
C THR A 22 -54.93 -20.13 11.22
N LEU A 23 -55.92 -20.22 10.33
CA LEU A 23 -56.42 -19.24 9.36
C LEU A 23 -57.14 -18.03 9.98
N ALA A 24 -57.12 -16.91 9.26
CA ALA A 24 -58.30 -16.05 9.10
C ALA A 24 -58.27 -15.38 7.72
N ALA A 25 -59.37 -15.51 6.98
CA ALA A 25 -59.60 -14.95 5.67
C ALA A 25 -59.88 -13.44 5.75
N GLY A 26 -59.30 -12.67 4.83
CA GLY A 26 -59.60 -11.26 4.61
C GLY A 26 -59.21 -10.87 3.19
N GLY A 27 -60.18 -10.44 2.40
CA GLY A 27 -60.05 -10.18 0.97
C GLY A 27 -59.02 -9.08 0.65
N ILE A 28 -58.20 -9.33 -0.36
CA ILE A 28 -57.26 -8.36 -0.91
C ILE A 28 -57.82 -7.88 -2.25
N ALA A 29 -58.20 -6.61 -2.30
CA ALA A 29 -58.46 -5.90 -3.55
C ALA A 29 -57.18 -5.86 -4.37
N THR A 30 -57.23 -6.42 -5.58
CA THR A 30 -56.11 -6.42 -6.52
C THR A 30 -55.98 -5.04 -7.15
N VAL A 31 -55.14 -4.19 -6.57
CA VAL A 31 -54.67 -2.98 -7.27
C VAL A 31 -53.58 -3.44 -8.22
N ALA A 32 -53.85 -3.38 -9.53
CA ALA A 32 -52.87 -3.62 -10.57
C ALA A 32 -51.84 -2.47 -10.55
N SER A 33 -50.79 -2.63 -9.75
CA SER A 33 -49.62 -1.75 -9.79
C SER A 33 -48.86 -2.04 -11.09
N SER A 34 -48.96 -1.14 -12.06
CA SER A 34 -48.08 -1.13 -13.21
C SER A 34 -46.65 -0.91 -12.73
N VAL A 35 -45.90 -2.00 -12.59
CA VAL A 35 -44.44 -1.94 -12.40
C VAL A 35 -43.88 -1.40 -13.70
N ALA A 36 -43.59 -0.10 -13.72
CA ALA A 36 -42.74 0.49 -14.74
C ALA A 36 -41.42 -0.31 -14.70
N ARG A 37 -41.16 -1.07 -15.78
CA ARG A 37 -39.84 -1.65 -16.00
C ARG A 37 -38.88 -0.47 -16.14
N GLY A 38 -38.19 -0.14 -15.05
CA GLY A 38 -37.06 0.77 -15.11
C GLY A 38 -36.11 0.25 -16.19
N ALA A 39 -35.66 1.15 -17.06
CA ALA A 39 -34.59 0.86 -17.99
C ALA A 39 -33.43 0.20 -17.20
N PRO A 40 -32.74 -0.80 -17.77
CA PRO A 40 -31.57 -1.36 -17.11
C PRO A 40 -30.64 -0.20 -16.77
N ALA A 41 -30.29 -0.06 -15.48
CA ALA A 41 -29.27 0.88 -15.06
C ALA A 41 -28.04 0.61 -15.91
N GLU A 42 -27.64 1.61 -16.69
CA GLU A 42 -26.47 1.53 -17.55
C GLU A 42 -25.29 1.08 -16.69
N ALA A 43 -24.64 -0.02 -17.07
CA ALA A 43 -23.50 -0.52 -16.32
C ALA A 43 -22.48 0.63 -16.23
N PRO A 44 -21.91 0.92 -15.05
CA PRO A 44 -21.00 2.04 -14.90
C PRO A 44 -19.88 1.91 -15.94
N ALA A 45 -19.59 3.01 -16.63
CA ALA A 45 -18.53 3.05 -17.63
C ALA A 45 -17.21 2.62 -16.98
N LYS A 46 -16.51 1.71 -17.66
CA LYS A 46 -15.24 1.15 -17.19
C LYS A 46 -14.18 2.25 -17.08
N LEU A 47 -13.49 2.37 -15.95
CA LEU A 47 -12.43 3.37 -15.72
C LEU A 47 -11.20 3.12 -16.59
N VAL A 48 -10.91 1.85 -16.93
CA VAL A 48 -9.73 1.46 -17.71
C VAL A 48 -10.11 0.88 -19.07
N ALA A 49 -9.79 1.62 -20.13
CA ALA A 49 -10.02 1.20 -21.52
C ALA A 49 -9.12 0.03 -21.94
N SER A 50 -7.83 0.07 -21.59
CA SER A 50 -6.88 -1.01 -21.93
C SER A 50 -5.73 -1.10 -20.92
N ALA A 51 -5.13 -2.28 -20.83
CA ALA A 51 -3.93 -2.55 -20.04
C ALA A 51 -2.89 -3.26 -20.91
N ARG A 52 -1.62 -2.84 -20.83
CA ARG A 52 -0.50 -3.39 -21.60
C ARG A 52 0.67 -3.71 -20.67
N PRO A 53 0.96 -4.98 -20.38
CA PRO A 53 2.14 -5.37 -19.61
C PRO A 53 3.42 -4.95 -20.34
N LEU A 54 4.38 -4.41 -19.60
CA LEU A 54 5.68 -3.95 -20.11
C LEU A 54 6.85 -4.83 -19.63
N GLY A 55 6.59 -5.72 -18.68
CA GLY A 55 7.57 -6.68 -18.17
C GLY A 55 8.29 -6.19 -16.91
N GLU A 56 9.40 -6.84 -16.62
CA GLU A 56 10.21 -6.61 -15.42
C GLU A 56 10.95 -5.28 -15.48
N LEU A 57 11.04 -4.61 -14.33
CA LEU A 57 11.82 -3.39 -14.14
C LEU A 57 13.24 -3.68 -13.64
N PHE A 58 14.13 -2.72 -13.82
CA PHE A 58 15.48 -2.68 -13.22
C PHE A 58 16.40 -3.88 -13.55
N ARG A 59 16.11 -4.60 -14.65
CA ARG A 59 16.94 -5.69 -15.18
C ARG A 59 18.20 -5.15 -15.86
N GLY A 60 19.23 -6.01 -15.95
CA GLY A 60 20.50 -5.65 -16.60
C GLY A 60 21.26 -4.55 -15.86
N ASN A 61 21.15 -4.51 -14.54
CA ASN A 61 21.82 -3.55 -13.67
C ASN A 61 23.27 -4.00 -13.37
N LEU A 62 24.09 -3.08 -12.86
CA LEU A 62 25.52 -3.31 -12.58
C LEU A 62 25.81 -4.21 -11.38
N PHE A 63 24.79 -4.54 -10.59
CA PHE A 63 24.94 -5.23 -9.30
C PHE A 63 24.37 -6.65 -9.30
N ASP A 64 23.97 -7.16 -10.48
CA ASP A 64 23.26 -8.43 -10.62
C ASP A 64 22.06 -8.56 -9.68
N ILE A 65 21.36 -7.46 -9.39
CA ILE A 65 20.10 -7.50 -8.66
C ILE A 65 19.08 -8.22 -9.53
N THR A 66 18.58 -9.34 -9.04
CA THR A 66 17.64 -10.21 -9.75
C THR A 66 16.27 -10.27 -9.08
N GLY A 67 16.17 -9.85 -7.82
CA GLY A 67 14.92 -9.81 -7.08
C GLY A 67 14.82 -8.59 -6.17
N GLN A 68 13.66 -7.94 -6.16
CA GLN A 68 13.37 -6.76 -5.36
C GLN A 68 11.91 -6.66 -4.98
N ASP A 69 11.69 -6.08 -3.81
CA ASP A 69 10.38 -5.85 -3.23
C ASP A 69 9.91 -4.39 -3.31
N ALA A 70 8.60 -4.20 -3.12
CA ALA A 70 7.89 -2.92 -3.03
C ALA A 70 7.93 -2.02 -4.29
N ALA A 71 9.07 -1.43 -4.64
CA ALA A 71 9.26 -0.48 -5.75
C ALA A 71 8.34 0.75 -5.75
N THR A 72 8.49 1.63 -4.76
CA THR A 72 7.82 2.95 -4.75
C THR A 72 8.73 4.04 -5.29
N SER A 73 8.18 5.19 -5.65
CA SER A 73 8.97 6.34 -6.10
C SER A 73 8.49 7.66 -5.52
N LEU A 74 9.42 8.61 -5.37
CA LEU A 74 9.09 10.02 -5.15
C LEU A 74 9.94 10.91 -6.04
N VAL A 75 9.36 12.01 -6.53
CA VAL A 75 10.07 13.00 -7.35
C VAL A 75 10.91 13.91 -6.46
N LEU A 76 12.19 14.00 -6.78
CA LEU A 76 13.17 14.87 -6.13
C LEU A 76 13.08 16.29 -6.70
N PRO A 77 13.58 17.32 -5.98
CA PRO A 77 13.64 18.68 -6.50
C PRO A 77 14.41 18.83 -7.82
N SER A 78 15.35 17.92 -8.09
CA SER A 78 16.10 17.86 -9.37
C SER A 78 15.25 17.43 -10.57
N GLY A 79 14.04 16.91 -10.33
CA GLY A 79 13.18 16.31 -11.35
C GLY A 79 13.40 14.80 -11.56
N ASN A 80 14.51 14.24 -11.06
CA ASN A 80 14.69 12.79 -11.01
C ASN A 80 13.75 12.16 -9.98
N ALA A 81 13.39 10.90 -10.17
CA ALA A 81 12.69 10.11 -9.16
C ALA A 81 13.69 9.29 -8.33
N LEU A 82 13.54 9.31 -7.01
CA LEU A 82 14.15 8.33 -6.12
C LEU A 82 13.19 7.15 -6.02
N TRP A 83 13.57 6.02 -6.61
CA TRP A 83 12.88 4.75 -6.45
C TRP A 83 13.48 4.02 -5.26
N VAL A 84 12.63 3.54 -4.35
CA VAL A 84 13.06 2.77 -3.18
C VAL A 84 12.40 1.41 -3.18
N PHE A 85 13.18 0.44 -2.74
CA PHE A 85 12.83 -0.97 -2.75
C PHE A 85 12.93 -1.52 -1.33
N GLY A 86 12.14 -2.54 -1.04
CA GLY A 86 12.32 -3.36 0.14
C GLY A 86 13.46 -4.35 -0.08
N ASP A 87 13.24 -5.56 0.43
CA ASP A 87 14.16 -6.67 0.34
C ASP A 87 14.71 -6.83 -1.08
N THR A 88 16.04 -6.82 -1.18
CA THR A 88 16.79 -6.81 -2.44
C THR A 88 17.77 -7.96 -2.44
N VAL A 89 17.75 -8.74 -3.53
CA VAL A 89 18.53 -9.97 -3.71
C VAL A 89 19.39 -9.88 -4.97
N GLU A 90 20.69 -10.11 -4.80
CA GLU A 90 21.65 -10.24 -5.89
C GLU A 90 21.84 -11.72 -6.32
N GLY A 91 22.16 -11.94 -7.60
CA GLY A 91 22.55 -13.23 -8.18
C GLY A 91 21.37 -14.16 -8.52
N PRO A 92 21.61 -15.33 -9.11
CA PRO A 92 20.54 -16.28 -9.34
C PRO A 92 20.01 -16.83 -8.01
N PHE A 93 18.70 -16.87 -7.84
CA PHE A 93 18.01 -17.58 -6.77
C PHE A 93 16.82 -18.34 -7.36
N GLU A 94 16.46 -19.48 -6.78
CA GLU A 94 15.33 -20.28 -7.26
C GLU A 94 13.99 -19.71 -6.80
N SER A 95 13.94 -19.27 -5.54
CA SER A 95 12.77 -18.72 -4.90
C SER A 95 13.19 -17.77 -3.78
N ILE A 96 12.44 -16.69 -3.61
CA ILE A 96 12.58 -15.82 -2.43
C ILE A 96 12.03 -16.48 -1.17
N ARG A 97 11.03 -17.36 -1.32
CA ARG A 97 10.52 -18.17 -0.21
C ARG A 97 11.64 -19.09 0.27
N GLU A 98 11.81 -19.15 1.58
CA GLU A 98 12.85 -19.94 2.26
C GLU A 98 14.30 -19.47 2.00
N LEU A 99 14.50 -18.37 1.28
CA LEU A 99 15.83 -17.78 1.10
C LEU A 99 16.34 -17.24 2.43
N ASP A 100 17.60 -17.56 2.78
CA ASP A 100 18.24 -16.91 3.91
C ASP A 100 18.44 -15.42 3.60
N LEU A 101 17.91 -14.61 4.51
CA LEU A 101 17.80 -13.17 4.38
C LEU A 101 18.93 -12.42 5.10
N ALA A 102 19.75 -13.11 5.89
CA ALA A 102 20.76 -12.50 6.76
C ALA A 102 21.85 -11.71 6.01
N ASP A 103 22.19 -12.11 4.78
CA ASP A 103 23.17 -11.43 3.92
C ASP A 103 22.53 -10.52 2.86
N LYS A 104 21.19 -10.51 2.79
CA LYS A 104 20.40 -9.74 1.82
C LYS A 104 20.10 -8.35 2.34
N LEU A 105 20.03 -7.39 1.43
CA LEU A 105 19.75 -6.00 1.79
C LEU A 105 18.26 -5.84 2.05
N SER A 106 17.90 -5.18 3.14
CA SER A 106 16.50 -4.96 3.50
C SER A 106 15.82 -3.85 2.71
N ASN A 107 16.62 -2.97 2.13
CA ASN A 107 16.15 -1.91 1.26
C ASN A 107 17.28 -1.42 0.38
N THR A 108 16.94 -0.91 -0.79
CA THR A 108 17.87 -0.25 -1.70
C THR A 108 17.16 0.90 -2.40
N ALA A 109 17.89 1.67 -3.20
CA ALA A 109 17.30 2.71 -4.02
C ALA A 109 18.01 2.89 -5.36
N ALA A 110 17.26 3.43 -6.33
CA ALA A 110 17.75 3.84 -7.62
C ALA A 110 17.30 5.27 -7.95
N ILE A 111 18.14 5.99 -8.68
CA ILE A 111 17.79 7.26 -9.31
C ILE A 111 17.29 6.97 -10.72
N VAL A 112 16.10 7.46 -11.02
CA VAL A 112 15.45 7.30 -12.32
C VAL A 112 15.21 8.69 -12.90
N PRO A 113 15.92 9.10 -13.97
CA PRO A 113 15.67 10.37 -14.61
C PRO A 113 14.32 10.38 -15.34
N PRO A 114 13.74 11.57 -15.61
CA PRO A 114 12.55 11.69 -16.46
C PRO A 114 12.76 10.97 -17.79
N GLN A 115 11.82 10.09 -18.15
CA GLN A 115 11.87 9.33 -19.39
C GLN A 115 10.47 8.85 -19.80
N ASP A 116 10.31 8.49 -21.07
CA ASP A 116 9.10 7.84 -21.56
C ASP A 116 9.10 6.36 -21.12
N ALA A 117 8.12 5.99 -20.28
CA ALA A 117 8.00 4.65 -19.73
C ALA A 117 7.28 3.65 -20.65
N SER A 118 6.89 4.04 -21.88
CA SER A 118 6.10 3.19 -22.79
C SER A 118 6.80 1.91 -23.26
N ALA A 119 8.12 1.83 -23.08
CA ALA A 119 8.96 0.66 -23.32
C ALA A 119 9.69 0.17 -22.05
N GLY A 120 9.15 0.48 -20.86
CA GLY A 120 9.80 0.21 -19.57
C GLY A 120 10.69 1.36 -19.09
N LEU A 121 11.58 1.09 -18.14
CA LEU A 121 12.50 2.07 -17.55
C LEU A 121 13.96 1.70 -17.86
N PRO A 122 14.48 2.00 -19.06
CA PRO A 122 15.84 1.61 -19.45
C PRO A 122 16.94 2.46 -18.81
N ARG A 123 16.63 3.67 -18.31
CA ARG A 123 17.62 4.56 -17.68
C ARG A 123 17.38 4.60 -16.19
N PHE A 124 18.32 4.08 -15.42
CA PHE A 124 18.32 4.14 -13.97
C PHE A 124 19.73 3.92 -13.45
N GLU A 125 19.98 4.34 -12.22
CA GLU A 125 21.24 4.10 -11.53
C GLU A 125 20.96 3.71 -10.08
N PHE A 126 21.36 2.50 -9.68
CA PHE A 126 21.29 2.09 -8.29
C PHE A 126 22.31 2.84 -7.46
N LEU A 127 21.91 3.26 -6.25
CA LEU A 127 22.85 3.87 -5.31
C LEU A 127 23.84 2.82 -4.86
N ALA A 128 25.12 3.06 -5.11
CA ALA A 128 26.21 2.14 -4.79
C ALA A 128 26.68 2.30 -3.34
N ALA A 129 27.14 1.21 -2.73
CA ALA A 129 27.93 1.26 -1.50
C ALA A 129 29.24 2.04 -1.76
N PRO A 130 29.91 2.56 -0.70
CA PRO A 130 31.13 3.36 -0.86
C PRO A 130 32.26 2.69 -1.65
N ASP A 131 32.32 1.35 -1.65
CA ASP A 131 33.31 0.58 -2.41
C ASP A 131 32.93 0.34 -3.88
N GLY A 132 31.71 0.72 -4.27
CA GLY A 132 31.17 0.55 -5.62
C GLY A 132 30.82 -0.90 -6.01
N LYS A 133 30.91 -1.86 -5.09
CA LYS A 133 30.79 -3.30 -5.42
C LYS A 133 29.40 -3.88 -5.22
N ARG A 134 28.57 -3.22 -4.41
CA ARG A 134 27.23 -3.65 -4.06
C ARG A 134 26.26 -2.48 -4.07
N PRO A 135 24.95 -2.74 -4.21
CA PRO A 135 23.95 -1.72 -3.98
C PRO A 135 23.96 -1.32 -2.50
N ARG A 136 23.60 -0.08 -2.22
CA ARG A 136 23.60 0.49 -0.88
C ARG A 136 22.26 0.26 -0.18
N GLN A 137 22.31 -0.24 1.05
CA GLN A 137 21.18 -0.14 1.96
C GLN A 137 21.03 1.30 2.43
N ILE A 138 19.91 1.95 2.07
CA ILE A 138 19.74 3.38 2.27
C ILE A 138 19.20 3.73 3.65
N VAL A 139 18.30 2.93 4.20
CA VAL A 139 17.82 3.03 5.59
C VAL A 139 18.55 1.96 6.41
N PRO A 140 19.47 2.35 7.32
CA PRO A 140 20.29 1.40 8.05
C PRO A 140 19.46 0.59 9.05
N PHE A 141 19.99 -0.54 9.51
CA PHE A 141 19.48 -1.25 10.69
C PHE A 141 19.75 -0.45 11.98
N GLY A 142 18.92 -0.66 13.00
CA GLY A 142 19.22 -0.28 14.38
C GLY A 142 20.37 -1.13 14.94
N ALA A 143 21.00 -0.68 16.03
CA ALA A 143 22.13 -1.39 16.62
C ALA A 143 21.77 -2.78 17.20
N ASP A 144 20.49 -2.95 17.53
CA ASP A 144 19.86 -4.12 18.14
C ASP A 144 19.07 -4.98 17.14
N GLU A 145 19.10 -4.62 15.85
CA GLU A 145 18.36 -5.32 14.80
C GLU A 145 19.26 -6.32 14.06
N ASP A 146 18.90 -7.60 14.11
CA ASP A 146 19.54 -8.67 13.34
C ASP A 146 18.94 -8.71 11.92
N PRO A 147 19.74 -8.51 10.85
CA PRO A 147 19.26 -8.56 9.46
C PRO A 147 18.57 -9.88 9.05
N GLY A 148 18.91 -11.00 9.72
CA GLY A 148 18.29 -12.30 9.49
C GLY A 148 16.95 -12.49 10.22
N GLN A 149 16.56 -11.56 11.09
CA GLN A 149 15.32 -11.63 11.88
C GLN A 149 14.46 -10.37 11.77
N THR A 150 15.02 -9.26 11.32
CA THR A 150 14.34 -7.96 11.22
C THR A 150 14.50 -7.41 9.82
N ARG A 151 13.42 -6.86 9.26
CA ARG A 151 13.46 -6.12 7.99
C ARG A 151 12.92 -4.70 8.15
N VAL A 152 13.39 -3.82 7.28
CA VAL A 152 13.22 -2.37 7.29
C VAL A 152 12.84 -1.95 5.88
N TRP A 153 11.55 -1.77 5.66
CA TRP A 153 10.97 -1.56 4.33
C TRP A 153 10.56 -0.10 4.15
N PRO A 154 11.27 0.70 3.35
CA PRO A 154 10.83 2.05 3.01
C PRO A 154 9.56 1.98 2.16
N MET A 155 8.52 2.71 2.55
CA MET A 155 7.19 2.60 1.96
C MET A 155 6.88 3.73 0.99
N HIS A 156 7.04 4.97 1.45
CA HIS A 156 6.93 6.19 0.64
C HIS A 156 7.51 7.38 1.42
N GLY A 157 7.59 8.53 0.78
CA GLY A 157 8.25 9.69 1.34
C GLY A 157 7.78 11.03 0.78
N LEU A 158 8.50 12.07 1.17
CA LEU A 158 8.36 13.41 0.60
C LEU A 158 9.68 14.17 0.69
N CYS A 159 9.85 15.12 -0.22
CA CYS A 159 10.91 16.13 -0.12
C CYS A 159 10.35 17.40 0.55
N THR A 160 11.15 17.97 1.44
CA THR A 160 10.90 19.26 2.08
C THR A 160 12.16 20.10 2.00
N ALA A 161 12.09 21.36 2.44
CA ALA A 161 13.30 22.22 2.51
C ALA A 161 14.38 21.65 3.45
N LYS A 162 14.02 20.73 4.35
CA LYS A 162 14.94 20.10 5.32
C LYS A 162 15.60 18.82 4.80
N GLY A 163 15.12 18.26 3.69
CA GLY A 163 15.70 17.06 3.08
C GLY A 163 14.67 16.10 2.49
N VAL A 164 15.11 14.88 2.23
CA VAL A 164 14.28 13.77 1.76
C VAL A 164 13.88 12.91 2.95
N TYR A 165 12.59 12.64 3.07
CA TYR A 165 12.03 11.84 4.15
C TYR A 165 11.44 10.55 3.58
N LEU A 166 11.68 9.43 4.26
CA LEU A 166 11.07 8.13 3.97
C LEU A 166 10.41 7.59 5.23
N TYR A 167 9.13 7.27 5.13
CA TYR A 167 8.46 6.43 6.12
C TYR A 167 8.83 4.97 5.83
N TYR A 168 9.09 4.21 6.88
CA TYR A 168 9.48 2.81 6.73
C TYR A 168 8.77 1.92 7.74
N HIS A 169 8.38 0.73 7.31
CA HIS A 169 7.98 -0.32 8.21
C HIS A 169 9.22 -0.97 8.83
N ARG A 170 9.15 -1.28 10.13
CA ARG A 170 9.99 -2.31 10.72
C ARG A 170 9.14 -3.55 10.93
N ILE A 171 9.65 -4.69 10.49
CA ILE A 171 9.02 -5.98 10.71
C ILE A 171 9.99 -6.95 11.37
N SER A 172 9.45 -7.86 12.17
CA SER A 172 10.16 -9.01 12.71
C SER A 172 9.68 -10.29 12.03
N LEU A 173 10.62 -11.09 11.54
CA LEU A 173 10.37 -12.40 10.95
C LEU A 173 9.96 -13.39 12.03
N LYS A 174 9.02 -14.28 11.71
CA LYS A 174 8.55 -15.33 12.61
C LYS A 174 9.36 -16.61 12.33
N PRO A 175 10.12 -17.15 13.30
CA PRO A 175 10.92 -18.36 13.07
C PRO A 175 10.08 -19.51 12.52
N GLY A 176 10.53 -20.10 11.41
CA GLY A 176 9.83 -21.23 10.75
C GLY A 176 8.55 -20.86 10.00
N VAL A 177 8.26 -19.57 9.83
CA VAL A 177 7.10 -19.07 9.07
C VAL A 177 7.60 -18.30 7.85
N ASP A 178 7.03 -18.59 6.69
CA ASP A 178 7.32 -17.84 5.47
C ASP A 178 6.84 -16.38 5.63
N VAL A 179 7.71 -15.42 5.33
CA VAL A 179 7.41 -13.97 5.41
C VAL A 179 6.21 -13.57 4.55
N PHE A 180 5.92 -14.30 3.48
CA PHE A 180 4.75 -14.03 2.65
C PHE A 180 3.44 -14.55 3.27
N ASP A 181 3.53 -15.47 4.22
CA ASP A 181 2.38 -15.96 4.97
C ASP A 181 2.09 -15.05 6.16
N ASP A 182 3.12 -14.77 6.98
CA ASP A 182 2.96 -13.96 8.19
C ASP A 182 4.30 -13.39 8.72
N PHE A 183 4.22 -12.20 9.34
CA PHE A 183 5.32 -11.53 10.05
C PHE A 183 4.74 -10.67 11.19
N VAL A 184 5.59 -10.13 12.06
CA VAL A 184 5.17 -9.11 13.03
C VAL A 184 5.46 -7.74 12.45
N LEU A 185 4.42 -6.93 12.26
CA LEU A 185 4.60 -5.51 11.97
C LEU A 185 4.87 -4.77 13.28
N ASP A 186 6.12 -4.38 13.52
CA ASP A 186 6.51 -3.71 14.76
C ASP A 186 6.01 -2.27 14.80
N GLY A 187 6.01 -1.60 13.64
CA GLY A 187 5.51 -0.25 13.49
C GLY A 187 5.99 0.46 12.23
N MET A 188 5.79 1.78 12.23
CA MET A 188 6.18 2.69 11.16
C MET A 188 7.09 3.78 11.73
N GLY A 189 8.30 3.89 11.19
CA GLY A 189 9.27 4.93 11.51
C GLY A 189 9.40 5.98 10.42
N LEU A 190 10.26 6.96 10.67
CA LEU A 190 10.60 8.04 9.74
C LEU A 190 12.11 8.17 9.65
N ALA A 191 12.65 8.21 8.44
CA ALA A 191 14.06 8.45 8.18
C ALA A 191 14.24 9.71 7.33
N ARG A 192 15.38 10.38 7.48
CA ARG A 192 15.74 11.60 6.76
C ARG A 192 17.12 11.49 6.14
N ALA A 193 17.28 12.00 4.92
CA ALA A 193 18.58 12.17 4.25
C ALA A 193 18.72 13.56 3.63
N ASN A 194 19.98 13.94 3.38
CA ASN A 194 20.29 15.00 2.42
C ASN A 194 19.91 14.53 0.99
N PRO A 195 19.24 15.37 0.17
CA PRO A 195 18.79 15.02 -1.18
C PRO A 195 19.91 14.73 -2.19
N ASP A 196 21.16 15.08 -1.90
CA ASP A 196 22.29 14.84 -2.79
C ASP A 196 23.07 13.57 -2.42
N GLU A 197 22.93 13.11 -1.17
CA GLU A 197 23.71 11.97 -0.64
C GLU A 197 22.88 10.71 -0.42
N PHE A 198 21.60 10.86 -0.07
CA PHE A 198 20.69 9.77 0.30
C PHE A 198 21.20 8.84 1.41
N ASN A 199 22.02 9.37 2.32
CA ASN A 199 22.41 8.70 3.56
C ASN A 199 21.28 8.88 4.60
N PHE A 200 20.33 7.95 4.67
CA PHE A 200 19.20 8.11 5.60
C PHE A 200 19.58 7.79 7.03
N GLN A 201 19.08 8.63 7.94
CA GLN A 201 19.13 8.42 9.38
C GLN A 201 17.71 8.29 9.91
N ARG A 202 17.47 7.26 10.71
CA ARG A 202 16.19 7.07 11.39
C ARG A 202 16.01 8.11 12.48
N LEU A 203 14.83 8.71 12.53
CA LEU A 203 14.49 9.73 13.51
C LEU A 203 13.89 9.09 14.76
N ALA A 204 14.23 9.67 15.92
CA ALA A 204 13.63 9.27 17.17
C ALA A 204 12.18 9.74 17.27
N ALA A 205 11.31 8.85 17.74
CA ALA A 205 9.97 9.17 18.19
C ALA A 205 10.01 9.82 19.60
N PRO A 206 8.92 10.48 20.05
CA PRO A 206 8.89 11.15 21.36
C PRO A 206 9.16 10.24 22.56
N ASP A 207 8.93 8.94 22.44
CA ASP A 207 9.19 7.95 23.48
C ASP A 207 10.62 7.38 23.46
N GLY A 208 11.50 7.93 22.62
CA GLY A 208 12.90 7.53 22.47
C GLY A 208 13.13 6.34 21.55
N SER A 209 12.07 5.68 21.06
CA SER A 209 12.19 4.65 20.01
C SER A 209 12.41 5.27 18.63
N GLN A 210 12.49 4.44 17.58
CA GLN A 210 12.54 4.90 16.17
C GLN A 210 11.22 4.67 15.41
N LEU A 211 10.11 4.41 16.11
CA LEU A 211 8.81 4.11 15.49
C LEU A 211 7.78 5.13 15.95
N PHE A 212 7.21 5.86 14.99
CA PHE A 212 6.16 6.87 15.22
C PHE A 212 4.81 6.22 15.53
N TRP A 213 4.45 5.18 14.78
CA TRP A 213 3.22 4.41 14.98
C TRP A 213 3.54 2.95 15.27
N LYS A 214 2.79 2.34 16.20
CA LYS A 214 3.02 0.98 16.72
C LYS A 214 1.70 0.36 17.17
N GLY A 215 1.73 -0.94 17.45
CA GLY A 215 0.60 -1.64 18.06
C GLY A 215 -0.62 -1.67 17.14
N ASP A 216 -1.76 -1.14 17.62
CA ASP A 216 -3.03 -1.12 16.89
C ASP A 216 -3.22 0.13 16.01
N GLN A 217 -2.22 1.02 15.95
CA GLN A 217 -2.27 2.20 15.10
C GLN A 217 -1.88 1.86 13.66
N PRO A 218 -2.53 2.46 12.64
CA PRO A 218 -2.11 2.33 11.26
C PRO A 218 -0.67 2.80 11.10
N GLY A 219 0.11 2.09 10.29
CA GLY A 219 1.39 2.62 9.82
C GLY A 219 1.16 3.74 8.81
N PHE A 220 1.03 4.99 9.28
CA PHE A 220 0.84 6.14 8.40
C PHE A 220 2.14 6.47 7.65
N GLY A 221 2.06 6.53 6.33
CA GLY A 221 3.21 6.75 5.44
C GLY A 221 3.37 5.69 4.35
N VAL A 222 2.44 4.74 4.23
CA VAL A 222 2.47 3.76 3.12
C VAL A 222 2.32 4.42 1.75
N PHE A 223 1.71 5.61 1.72
CA PHE A 223 1.77 6.55 0.61
C PHE A 223 1.64 7.98 1.13
N VAL A 224 2.32 8.95 0.50
CA VAL A 224 2.32 10.35 0.96
C VAL A 224 2.01 11.27 -0.21
N VAL A 225 1.03 12.16 -0.02
CA VAL A 225 0.60 13.14 -1.01
C VAL A 225 0.76 14.53 -0.43
N ARG A 226 1.52 15.39 -1.11
CA ARG A 226 1.54 16.82 -0.77
C ARG A 226 0.42 17.52 -1.53
N ARG A 227 -0.44 18.23 -0.80
CA ARG A 227 -1.51 19.05 -1.37
C ARG A 227 -1.76 20.25 -0.46
N ASP A 228 -1.84 21.42 -1.07
CA ASP A 228 -1.98 22.70 -0.38
C ASP A 228 -0.88 22.84 0.71
N ASP A 229 -1.27 23.16 1.94
CA ASP A 229 -0.35 23.35 3.07
C ASP A 229 0.01 22.05 3.83
N TYR A 230 -0.46 20.89 3.36
CA TYR A 230 -0.35 19.63 4.08
C TYR A 230 0.38 18.55 3.28
N ALA A 231 1.10 17.70 4.02
CA ALA A 231 1.42 16.35 3.63
C ALA A 231 0.34 15.43 4.20
N TYR A 232 -0.34 14.69 3.33
CA TYR A 232 -1.32 13.66 3.67
C TYR A 232 -0.64 12.30 3.62
N LEU A 233 -0.84 11.49 4.67
CA LEU A 233 -0.24 10.18 4.82
C LEU A 233 -1.34 9.13 4.86
N TRP A 234 -1.27 8.18 3.95
CA TRP A 234 -2.10 6.99 3.98
C TRP A 234 -1.58 6.04 5.04
N GLY A 235 -2.47 5.50 5.85
CA GLY A 235 -2.19 4.46 6.84
C GLY A 235 -3.03 3.22 6.56
N SER A 236 -2.43 2.05 6.72
CA SER A 236 -3.11 0.76 6.54
C SER A 236 -3.35 0.06 7.87
N LEU A 237 -4.56 -0.49 8.03
CA LEU A 237 -4.86 -1.61 8.92
C LEU A 237 -5.61 -2.67 8.13
N MET A 238 -5.74 -3.88 8.68
CA MET A 238 -6.61 -4.93 8.10
C MET A 238 -8.05 -4.47 7.86
N THR A 239 -8.54 -3.49 8.63
CA THR A 239 -9.89 -2.92 8.51
C THR A 239 -10.04 -1.91 7.38
N GLY A 240 -8.94 -1.46 6.77
CA GLY A 240 -8.93 -0.58 5.62
C GLY A 240 -7.91 0.56 5.71
N MET A 241 -8.11 1.54 4.85
CA MET A 241 -7.23 2.69 4.67
C MET A 241 -7.71 3.91 5.46
N PHE A 242 -6.76 4.56 6.11
CA PHE A 242 -6.95 5.76 6.93
C PHE A 242 -6.05 6.89 6.44
N LEU A 243 -6.34 8.11 6.88
CA LEU A 243 -5.58 9.29 6.49
C LEU A 243 -5.12 10.07 7.72
N ALA A 244 -3.84 10.43 7.74
CA ALA A 244 -3.28 11.45 8.61
C ALA A 244 -2.81 12.64 7.77
N ARG A 245 -2.59 13.77 8.42
CA ARG A 245 -1.95 14.92 7.79
C ARG A 245 -1.06 15.67 8.76
N THR A 246 -0.05 16.33 8.24
CA THR A 246 0.78 17.29 8.96
C THR A 246 1.28 18.37 7.99
N ARG A 247 1.84 19.47 8.50
CA ARG A 247 2.54 20.42 7.63
C ARG A 247 3.89 19.85 7.19
N PRO A 248 4.33 20.06 5.93
CA PRO A 248 5.60 19.53 5.43
C PRO A 248 6.85 19.99 6.21
N ASP A 249 6.80 21.10 6.94
CA ASP A 249 7.93 21.56 7.77
C ASP A 249 7.94 20.90 9.17
N ALA A 250 6.85 20.24 9.55
CA ALA A 250 6.63 19.62 10.85
C ALA A 250 6.61 18.08 10.81
N VAL A 251 7.00 17.44 9.69
CA VAL A 251 6.95 15.97 9.52
C VAL A 251 7.72 15.20 10.59
N GLU A 252 8.78 15.79 11.15
CA GLU A 252 9.58 15.19 12.22
C GLU A 252 8.87 15.20 13.59
N GLN A 253 7.83 16.01 13.77
CA GLN A 253 7.15 16.19 15.04
C GLN A 253 5.85 15.38 15.08
N LEU A 254 5.87 14.20 15.69
CA LEU A 254 4.68 13.33 15.76
C LEU A 254 3.43 14.02 16.35
N SER A 255 3.61 14.95 17.30
CA SER A 255 2.50 15.74 17.88
C SER A 255 1.83 16.72 16.90
N SER A 256 2.48 17.03 15.77
CA SER A 256 1.92 17.90 14.74
C SER A 256 0.84 17.22 13.92
N TYR A 257 0.83 15.88 13.88
CA TYR A 257 -0.07 15.11 13.04
C TYR A 257 -1.51 15.21 13.53
N GLU A 258 -2.43 15.15 12.57
CA GLU A 258 -3.87 15.05 12.78
C GLU A 258 -4.40 13.85 11.99
N TYR A 259 -5.37 13.15 12.54
CA TYR A 259 -5.96 11.94 11.99
C TYR A 259 -7.39 12.20 11.56
N LEU A 260 -7.75 11.73 10.37
CA LEU A 260 -9.11 11.79 9.88
C LEU A 260 -9.96 10.83 10.72
N VAL A 261 -10.99 11.36 11.37
CA VAL A 261 -11.90 10.59 12.24
C VAL A 261 -13.35 10.65 11.76
N GLU A 262 -13.63 11.44 10.74
CA GLU A 262 -14.90 11.45 10.03
C GLU A 262 -14.65 11.85 8.57
N ALA A 263 -15.28 11.17 7.62
CA ALA A 263 -15.07 11.37 6.18
C ALA A 263 -16.39 11.19 5.40
N PRO A 264 -16.53 11.85 4.23
CA PRO A 264 -17.57 11.50 3.27
C PRO A 264 -17.54 10.01 2.89
N THR A 265 -18.71 9.36 2.85
CA THR A 265 -18.86 8.01 2.28
C THR A 265 -19.81 8.03 1.09
N ARG A 266 -19.92 6.94 0.34
CA ARG A 266 -20.87 6.84 -0.78
C ARG A 266 -22.31 7.03 -0.31
N GLU A 267 -22.64 6.54 0.88
CA GLU A 267 -23.95 6.68 1.53
C GLU A 267 -24.15 8.07 2.15
N ARG A 268 -23.07 8.75 2.52
CA ARG A 268 -23.09 10.07 3.18
C ARG A 268 -22.08 11.03 2.54
N PRO A 269 -22.27 11.42 1.26
CA PRO A 269 -21.27 12.14 0.48
C PRO A 269 -21.08 13.60 0.91
N THR A 270 -22.01 14.16 1.68
CA THR A 270 -22.00 15.56 2.12
C THR A 270 -21.41 15.77 3.52
N VAL A 271 -20.99 14.69 4.19
CA VAL A 271 -20.34 14.78 5.51
C VAL A 271 -19.05 15.57 5.37
N ARG A 272 -18.85 16.55 6.24
CA ARG A 272 -17.59 17.32 6.25
C ARG A 272 -16.52 16.50 6.97
N PRO A 273 -15.29 16.46 6.42
CA PRO A 273 -14.19 15.74 7.07
C PRO A 273 -13.85 16.38 8.42
N ARG A 274 -13.60 15.54 9.43
CA ARG A 274 -13.17 15.99 10.76
C ARG A 274 -11.84 15.36 11.13
N TRP A 275 -10.94 16.19 11.65
CA TRP A 275 -9.60 15.82 12.04
C TRP A 275 -9.44 15.87 13.56
N SER A 276 -8.60 14.99 14.10
CA SER A 276 -8.36 14.83 15.54
C SER A 276 -6.87 14.68 15.82
N LYS A 277 -6.42 15.08 17.02
CA LYS A 277 -5.05 14.79 17.49
C LYS A 277 -4.87 13.35 17.97
N THR A 278 -5.96 12.65 18.19
CA THR A 278 -5.98 11.23 18.59
C THR A 278 -6.60 10.42 17.46
N PHE A 279 -5.89 9.38 17.03
CA PHE A 279 -6.41 8.43 16.07
C PHE A 279 -7.61 7.67 16.65
N ALA A 280 -8.63 7.48 15.82
CA ALA A 280 -9.71 6.54 16.04
C ALA A 280 -10.07 5.91 14.69
N PRO A 281 -10.31 4.59 14.61
CA PRO A 281 -10.59 3.90 13.35
C PRO A 281 -12.03 4.12 12.86
N THR A 282 -12.52 5.36 12.88
CA THR A 282 -13.91 5.74 12.58
C THR A 282 -14.13 6.30 11.18
N ALA A 283 -13.05 6.67 10.48
CA ALA A 283 -13.10 7.16 9.10
C ALA A 283 -12.28 6.24 8.17
N VAL A 284 -12.80 5.03 7.95
CA VAL A 284 -12.27 4.12 6.93
C VAL A 284 -12.62 4.70 5.56
N LEU A 285 -11.62 4.94 4.71
CA LEU A 285 -11.81 5.52 3.37
C LEU A 285 -12.22 4.46 2.35
N PHE A 286 -11.59 3.28 2.41
CA PHE A 286 -11.94 2.05 1.69
C PHE A 286 -11.12 0.88 2.23
N ASP A 287 -11.47 -0.34 1.84
CA ASP A 287 -10.85 -1.59 2.29
C ASP A 287 -10.26 -2.41 1.12
N GLY A 288 -9.82 -3.63 1.44
CA GLY A 288 -9.31 -4.59 0.45
C GLY A 288 -7.89 -4.28 -0.03
N VAL A 289 -7.16 -3.43 0.70
CA VAL A 289 -5.75 -3.11 0.49
C VAL A 289 -4.93 -3.89 1.53
N PRO A 290 -3.93 -4.70 1.16
CA PRO A 290 -3.09 -5.39 2.13
C PRO A 290 -2.31 -4.42 3.02
N ASN A 291 -1.52 -3.55 2.41
CA ASN A 291 -0.59 -2.64 3.09
C ASN A 291 -0.08 -1.53 2.16
N GLU A 292 0.08 -1.81 0.87
CA GLU A 292 0.66 -0.89 -0.11
C GLU A 292 -0.35 -0.40 -1.14
N MET A 293 -0.23 0.88 -1.49
CA MET A 293 -1.08 1.54 -2.46
C MET A 293 -0.48 2.86 -2.94
N SER A 294 -1.08 3.46 -3.96
CA SER A 294 -0.86 4.87 -4.35
C SER A 294 -2.19 5.60 -4.46
N ALA A 295 -2.23 6.88 -4.11
CA ALA A 295 -3.38 7.75 -4.39
C ALA A 295 -2.90 9.10 -4.94
N SER A 296 -3.18 9.39 -6.20
CA SER A 296 -2.71 10.62 -6.87
C SER A 296 -3.86 11.33 -7.58
N PHE A 297 -3.72 12.64 -7.83
CA PHE A 297 -4.71 13.36 -8.64
C PHE A 297 -4.43 13.12 -10.13
N ASN A 298 -5.39 12.54 -10.83
CA ASN A 298 -5.30 12.30 -12.26
C ASN A 298 -5.98 13.42 -13.04
N LYS A 299 -5.21 14.15 -13.86
CA LYS A 299 -5.72 15.33 -14.60
C LYS A 299 -6.72 14.96 -15.70
N HIS A 300 -6.57 13.79 -16.34
CA HIS A 300 -7.47 13.32 -17.40
C HIS A 300 -8.87 13.02 -16.85
N LEU A 301 -8.94 12.36 -15.69
CA LEU A 301 -10.22 12.07 -15.02
C LEU A 301 -10.74 13.23 -14.16
N GLY A 302 -9.89 14.21 -13.81
CA GLY A 302 -10.25 15.34 -12.96
C GLY A 302 -10.55 14.95 -11.51
N CYS A 303 -10.01 13.81 -11.05
CA CYS A 303 -10.28 13.26 -9.72
C CYS A 303 -9.04 12.52 -9.17
N PHE A 304 -9.09 12.16 -7.88
CA PHE A 304 -8.08 11.28 -7.30
C PHE A 304 -8.29 9.85 -7.78
N VAL A 305 -7.19 9.18 -8.10
CA VAL A 305 -7.11 7.77 -8.48
C VAL A 305 -6.30 7.05 -7.42
N ALA A 306 -6.82 5.94 -6.90
CA ALA A 306 -6.09 5.02 -6.06
C ALA A 306 -5.83 3.72 -6.82
N ILE A 307 -4.59 3.24 -6.77
CA ILE A 307 -4.16 1.94 -7.30
C ILE A 307 -3.65 1.09 -6.15
N HIS A 308 -4.07 -0.16 -6.11
CA HIS A 308 -3.61 -1.14 -5.14
C HIS A 308 -3.84 -2.57 -5.64
N THR A 309 -3.14 -3.53 -5.07
CA THR A 309 -3.53 -4.93 -5.24
C THR A 309 -4.76 -5.19 -4.38
N ARG A 310 -5.77 -5.87 -4.93
CA ARG A 310 -6.96 -6.23 -4.18
C ARG A 310 -6.68 -7.48 -3.36
N LEU A 311 -6.61 -7.31 -2.04
CA LEU A 311 -6.14 -8.34 -1.13
C LEU A 311 -4.76 -8.83 -1.63
N ARG A 312 -4.49 -10.13 -1.62
CA ARG A 312 -3.26 -10.71 -2.21
C ARG A 312 -3.55 -11.48 -3.50
N ALA A 313 -4.63 -11.12 -4.19
CA ALA A 313 -5.06 -11.77 -5.43
C ALA A 313 -4.34 -11.17 -6.65
N ASN A 314 -4.39 -11.87 -7.80
CA ASN A 314 -3.87 -11.38 -9.08
C ASN A 314 -4.81 -10.32 -9.70
N GLU A 315 -5.16 -9.31 -8.91
CA GLU A 315 -6.13 -8.27 -9.26
C GLU A 315 -5.57 -6.91 -8.84
N ILE A 316 -5.15 -6.13 -9.83
CA ILE A 316 -4.83 -4.71 -9.63
C ILE A 316 -6.13 -3.93 -9.75
N ALA A 317 -6.48 -3.23 -8.67
CA ALA A 317 -7.70 -2.45 -8.56
C ALA A 317 -7.43 -0.96 -8.74
N ILE A 318 -8.43 -0.28 -9.30
CA ILE A 318 -8.52 1.17 -9.38
C ILE A 318 -9.76 1.66 -8.62
N ARG A 319 -9.61 2.77 -7.90
CA ARG A 319 -10.71 3.51 -7.26
C ARG A 319 -10.57 4.99 -7.60
N THR A 320 -11.67 5.72 -7.58
CA THR A 320 -11.68 7.17 -7.78
C THR A 320 -12.36 7.92 -6.64
N ALA A 321 -11.95 9.16 -6.39
CA ALA A 321 -12.65 10.07 -5.48
C ALA A 321 -12.52 11.53 -5.95
N PRO A 322 -13.53 12.38 -5.70
CA PRO A 322 -13.41 13.81 -6.00
C PRO A 322 -12.39 14.52 -5.10
N ASP A 323 -12.10 13.98 -3.92
CA ASP A 323 -11.11 14.49 -2.97
C ASP A 323 -10.37 13.33 -2.26
N LEU A 324 -9.20 13.59 -1.67
CA LEU A 324 -8.41 12.61 -0.91
C LEU A 324 -9.21 12.00 0.24
N VAL A 325 -10.08 12.80 0.87
CA VAL A 325 -10.95 12.33 1.96
C VAL A 325 -12.19 11.58 1.47
N GLY A 326 -12.33 11.37 0.17
CA GLY A 326 -13.46 10.67 -0.44
C GLY A 326 -14.60 11.59 -0.88
N PRO A 327 -15.80 11.04 -1.12
CA PRO A 327 -16.10 9.61 -1.01
C PRO A 327 -15.38 8.81 -2.10
N TRP A 328 -14.73 7.71 -1.71
CA TRP A 328 -14.07 6.81 -2.66
C TRP A 328 -15.06 5.84 -3.30
N SER A 329 -14.83 5.52 -4.57
CA SER A 329 -15.62 4.53 -5.31
C SER A 329 -15.37 3.11 -4.80
N GLU A 330 -16.23 2.18 -5.22
CA GLU A 330 -15.90 0.76 -5.20
C GLU A 330 -14.65 0.46 -6.04
N ALA A 331 -13.99 -0.65 -5.74
CA ALA A 331 -12.85 -1.13 -6.51
C ALA A 331 -13.31 -1.69 -7.87
N GLU A 332 -12.77 -1.14 -8.95
CA GLU A 332 -12.84 -1.74 -10.29
C GLU A 332 -11.53 -2.48 -10.58
N ILE A 333 -11.60 -3.65 -11.22
CA ILE A 333 -10.38 -4.37 -11.61
C ILE A 333 -9.81 -3.77 -12.90
N ALA A 334 -8.67 -3.10 -12.76
CA ALA A 334 -7.94 -2.47 -13.86
C ALA A 334 -7.16 -3.50 -14.69
N PHE A 335 -6.50 -4.44 -14.01
CA PHE A 335 -5.64 -5.43 -14.65
C PHE A 335 -5.56 -6.72 -13.82
N ARG A 336 -5.42 -7.87 -14.50
CA ARG A 336 -5.15 -9.15 -13.86
C ARG A 336 -3.83 -9.70 -14.37
N PRO A 337 -2.74 -9.61 -13.59
CA PRO A 337 -1.49 -10.26 -13.92
C PRO A 337 -1.68 -11.77 -14.14
N PRO A 338 -0.93 -12.38 -15.08
CA PRO A 338 -0.93 -13.83 -15.25
C PRO A 338 -0.33 -14.51 -14.02
N ARG A 339 -0.87 -15.67 -13.65
CA ARG A 339 -0.29 -16.54 -12.62
C ARG A 339 0.72 -17.48 -13.26
N LEU A 340 1.86 -17.66 -12.59
CA LEU A 340 2.86 -18.65 -12.93
C LEU A 340 2.59 -19.96 -12.17
N SER A 341 2.13 -19.86 -10.93
CA SER A 341 1.76 -21.00 -10.09
C SER A 341 0.52 -20.72 -9.23
N GLY A 342 0.04 -21.75 -8.53
CA GLY A 342 -1.06 -21.63 -7.57
C GLY A 342 -0.67 -20.87 -6.28
N GLY A 343 0.63 -20.78 -5.96
CA GLY A 343 1.16 -20.15 -4.75
C GLY A 343 1.57 -18.69 -4.92
N ASP A 344 1.37 -18.12 -6.11
CA ASP A 344 1.70 -16.73 -6.44
C ASP A 344 0.91 -15.74 -5.58
N LEU A 345 1.64 -14.84 -4.94
CA LEU A 345 1.08 -13.70 -4.23
C LEU A 345 1.43 -12.43 -4.99
N PHE A 346 0.41 -11.63 -5.26
CA PHE A 346 0.55 -10.34 -5.90
C PHE A 346 0.33 -9.26 -4.86
N TYR A 347 1.15 -8.22 -4.91
CA TYR A 347 1.13 -7.15 -3.92
C TYR A 347 1.91 -5.93 -4.46
N ALA A 348 2.04 -4.90 -3.63
CA ALA A 348 2.75 -3.67 -3.95
C ALA A 348 2.27 -2.97 -5.24
N ALA A 349 1.02 -3.15 -5.68
CA ALA A 349 0.58 -2.44 -6.86
C ALA A 349 0.42 -0.94 -6.57
N LYS A 350 1.07 -0.09 -7.37
CA LYS A 350 1.07 1.36 -7.19
C LYS A 350 1.31 2.09 -8.50
N GLU A 351 0.62 3.21 -8.68
CA GLU A 351 0.84 4.18 -9.75
C GLU A 351 2.13 4.96 -9.50
N HIS A 352 2.81 5.31 -10.59
CA HIS A 352 3.92 6.27 -10.63
C HIS A 352 3.49 7.51 -11.43
N PRO A 353 2.88 8.53 -10.79
CA PRO A 353 2.28 9.67 -11.48
C PRO A 353 3.27 10.48 -12.32
N GLU A 354 4.56 10.47 -11.95
CA GLU A 354 5.64 11.12 -12.68
C GLU A 354 5.92 10.50 -14.05
N LEU A 355 5.48 9.26 -14.28
CA LEU A 355 5.60 8.57 -15.56
C LEU A 355 4.39 8.80 -16.47
N ALA A 356 3.31 9.38 -15.96
CA ALA A 356 2.05 9.51 -16.69
C ALA A 356 2.20 10.32 -17.99
N ARG A 357 1.47 9.93 -19.03
CA ARG A 357 1.48 10.55 -20.36
C ARG A 357 0.08 11.01 -20.77
N ASP A 358 0.03 11.86 -21.79
CA ASP A 358 -1.22 12.42 -22.34
C ASP A 358 -2.12 13.03 -21.27
N GLY A 359 -1.53 13.89 -20.43
CA GLY A 359 -2.27 14.55 -19.35
C GLY A 359 -2.84 13.60 -18.29
N GLY A 360 -2.30 12.39 -18.15
CA GLY A 360 -2.78 11.39 -17.19
C GLY A 360 -3.70 10.33 -17.82
N LYS A 361 -3.98 10.39 -19.13
CA LYS A 361 -4.75 9.34 -19.80
C LYS A 361 -4.01 8.00 -19.83
N ARG A 362 -2.68 8.02 -19.94
CA ARG A 362 -1.83 6.83 -19.80
C ARG A 362 -1.08 6.91 -18.48
N ILE A 363 -1.31 5.94 -17.60
CA ILE A 363 -0.65 5.82 -16.31
C ILE A 363 0.18 4.54 -16.26
N TYR A 364 1.19 4.52 -15.41
CA TYR A 364 2.10 3.39 -15.25
C TYR A 364 2.01 2.86 -13.83
N VAL A 365 1.79 1.56 -13.71
CA VAL A 365 1.59 0.88 -12.43
C VAL A 365 2.65 -0.20 -12.29
N SER A 366 3.42 -0.16 -11.21
CA SER A 366 4.25 -1.30 -10.81
C SER A 366 3.44 -2.24 -9.93
N PHE A 367 3.86 -3.51 -9.86
CA PHE A 367 3.40 -4.52 -8.90
C PHE A 367 4.47 -5.61 -8.75
N VAL A 368 4.40 -6.43 -7.71
CA VAL A 368 5.30 -7.58 -7.52
C VAL A 368 4.50 -8.88 -7.49
N ASN A 369 5.05 -9.93 -8.10
CA ASN A 369 4.63 -11.32 -7.92
C ASN A 369 5.70 -12.04 -7.11
N SER A 370 5.35 -12.66 -5.99
CA SER A 370 6.31 -13.40 -5.15
C SER A 370 7.02 -14.54 -5.87
N ALA A 371 6.45 -15.08 -6.96
CA ALA A 371 7.08 -16.15 -7.74
C ALA A 371 8.31 -15.68 -8.53
N THR A 372 8.30 -14.46 -9.07
CA THR A 372 9.46 -13.89 -9.78
C THR A 372 10.26 -12.94 -8.90
N TYR A 373 9.61 -12.41 -7.87
CA TYR A 373 10.15 -11.47 -6.90
C TYR A 373 10.88 -10.28 -7.53
N VAL A 374 10.32 -9.75 -8.61
CA VAL A 374 10.84 -8.57 -9.30
C VAL A 374 9.67 -7.64 -9.62
N PRO A 375 9.84 -6.31 -9.49
CA PRO A 375 8.82 -5.36 -9.87
C PRO A 375 8.52 -5.45 -11.36
N GLN A 376 7.24 -5.52 -11.71
CA GLN A 376 6.74 -5.56 -13.08
C GLN A 376 5.93 -4.30 -13.37
N LEU A 377 5.99 -3.81 -14.60
CA LEU A 377 5.29 -2.60 -15.04
C LEU A 377 4.12 -2.94 -15.96
N VAL A 378 3.00 -2.26 -15.77
CA VAL A 378 1.86 -2.27 -16.69
C VAL A 378 1.47 -0.83 -17.02
N GLU A 379 1.23 -0.56 -18.30
CA GLU A 379 0.62 0.68 -18.76
C GLU A 379 -0.90 0.51 -18.77
N LEU A 380 -1.62 1.42 -18.12
CA LEU A 380 -3.08 1.50 -18.17
C LEU A 380 -3.49 2.72 -18.97
N THR A 381 -4.43 2.54 -19.90
CA THR A 381 -5.11 3.66 -20.59
C THR A 381 -6.47 3.86 -19.96
N LEU A 382 -6.67 5.04 -19.38
CA LEU A 382 -7.94 5.45 -18.77
C LEU A 382 -8.95 5.85 -19.86
N ALA A 383 -10.23 5.60 -19.58
CA ALA A 383 -11.33 5.81 -20.53
C ALA A 383 -11.52 7.29 -20.92
#